data_AF-A0A9E5F381-F1
#
_entry.id   AF-A0A9E5F381-F1
#
_cell.length_a   1.000
_cell.length_b   1.000
_cell.length_c   1.000
_cell.angle_alpha   90.00
_cell.angle_beta   90.00
_cell.angle_gamma   90.00
#
_symmetry.space_group_name_H-M   'P 1'
#
loop_
_entity.id
_entity.type
_entity.pdbx_description
1 polymer ?
#
loop_
_entity_poly.entity_id
_entity_poly.type
_entity_poly.pdbx_seq_one_letter_code
_entity_poly.pdbx_strand_id
1 'polypeptide(L)' 'MEDWKKKPDSFWREKLSNEQYAVCRKGATERPFSGEYYHHKEAGIYHCVGCELPLFR' A
#
# COMPACT_ATOMS: atom_id res chain seq x y z
N MET A 1 16.42 -10.67 -0.88
CA MET A 1 15.76 -9.39 -1.25
C MET A 1 14.81 -9.72 -2.39
N GLU A 2 13.51 -9.80 -2.12
CA GLU A 2 12.55 -10.17 -3.17
C GLU A 2 12.42 -9.08 -4.22
N ASP A 3 12.34 -9.47 -5.49
CA ASP A 3 12.14 -8.55 -6.61
C ASP A 3 10.63 -8.36 -6.88
N TRP A 4 10.04 -7.49 -6.08
CA TRP A 4 8.65 -7.01 -6.18
C TRP A 4 8.29 -6.46 -7.58
N LYS A 5 9.25 -5.89 -8.32
CA LYS A 5 8.98 -5.29 -9.64
C LYS A 5 8.66 -6.34 -10.69
N LYS A 6 9.13 -7.57 -10.50
CA LYS A 6 8.90 -8.71 -11.42
C LYS A 6 7.63 -9.50 -11.13
N LYS A 7 6.92 -9.23 -10.03
CA LYS A 7 5.67 -9.96 -9.72
C LYS A 7 4.58 -9.62 -10.74
N PRO A 8 3.80 -10.61 -11.22
CA PRO A 8 2.74 -10.37 -12.20
C PRO A 8 1.58 -9.56 -11.60
N ASP A 9 0.74 -9.00 -12.46
CA ASP A 9 -0.42 -8.21 -12.02
C ASP A 9 -1.42 -9.01 -11.16
N SER A 10 -1.62 -10.29 -11.48
CA SER A 10 -2.49 -11.21 -10.72
C SER A 10 -2.09 -11.33 -9.26
N PHE A 11 -0.77 -11.46 -9.00
CA PHE A 11 -0.24 -11.51 -7.64
C PHE A 11 -0.63 -10.27 -6.82
N TRP A 12 -0.57 -9.09 -7.44
CA TRP A 12 -0.92 -7.84 -6.74
C TRP A 12 -2.42 -7.70 -6.50
N ARG A 13 -3.26 -8.24 -7.39
CA ARG A 13 -4.73 -8.28 -7.20
C ARG A 13 -5.15 -9.23 -6.09
N GLU A 14 -4.38 -10.28 -5.85
CA GLU A 14 -4.61 -11.21 -4.74
C GLU A 14 -4.03 -10.69 -3.42
N LYS A 15 -2.85 -10.06 -3.46
CA LYS A 15 -2.16 -9.56 -2.27
C LYS A 15 -2.82 -8.31 -1.68
N LEU A 16 -3.26 -7.38 -2.52
CA LEU A 16 -3.76 -6.08 -2.09
C LEU A 16 -5.29 -6.03 -2.08
N SER A 17 -5.87 -5.22 -1.20
CA SER A 17 -7.28 -4.86 -1.34
C SER A 17 -7.54 -4.14 -2.67
N ASN A 18 -8.79 -4.13 -3.14
CA ASN A 18 -9.14 -3.45 -4.38
C ASN A 18 -8.72 -1.97 -4.39
N GLU A 19 -8.87 -1.28 -3.25
CA GLU A 19 -8.48 0.12 -3.09
C GLU A 19 -6.96 0.29 -3.09
N GLN A 20 -6.23 -0.52 -2.31
CA GLN A 20 -4.77 -0.51 -2.29
C GLN A 20 -4.16 -0.81 -3.66
N TYR A 21 -4.73 -1.76 -4.41
CA TYR A 21 -4.32 -2.03 -5.78
C TYR A 21 -4.58 -0.83 -6.70
N ALA A 22 -5.76 -0.22 -6.62
CA ALA A 22 -6.08 0.96 -7.42
C ALA A 22 -5.11 2.13 -7.12
N VAL A 23 -4.82 2.41 -5.85
CA VAL A 23 -3.91 3.49 -5.45
C VAL A 23 -2.46 3.14 -5.84
N CYS A 24 -1.91 2.03 -5.35
CA CYS A 24 -0.49 1.69 -5.51
C CYS A 24 -0.11 1.26 -6.93
N ARG A 25 -1.03 0.69 -7.72
CA ARG A 25 -0.72 0.13 -9.06
C ARG A 25 -1.40 0.87 -10.21
N LYS A 26 -2.51 1.57 -9.98
CA LYS A 26 -3.22 2.35 -11.02
C LYS A 26 -3.10 3.86 -10.83
N GLY A 27 -2.43 4.33 -9.78
CA GLY A 27 -2.27 5.77 -9.53
C GLY A 27 -3.58 6.46 -9.17
N ALA A 28 -4.56 5.71 -8.65
CA ALA A 28 -5.78 6.30 -8.11
C ALA A 28 -5.48 7.04 -6.80
N THR A 29 -6.46 7.82 -6.34
CA THR A 29 -6.42 8.52 -5.05
C THR A 29 -7.57 8.00 -4.20
N GLU A 30 -7.29 7.71 -2.92
CA GLU A 30 -8.33 7.37 -1.94
C GLU A 30 -9.32 8.54 -1.76
N ARG A 31 -10.52 8.25 -1.24
CA ARG A 31 -11.50 9.31 -1.00
C ARG A 31 -11.02 10.22 0.15
N PRO A 32 -11.45 11.49 0.16
CA PRO A 32 -11.11 12.38 1.26
C PRO A 32 -11.52 11.77 2.61
N PHE A 33 -10.59 11.80 3.56
CA PHE A 33 -10.83 11.40 4.95
C PHE A 33 -11.21 9.93 5.17
N SER A 34 -10.98 9.04 4.17
CA SER A 34 -11.32 7.62 4.27
C SER A 34 -10.14 6.69 4.57
N GLY A 35 -8.90 7.18 4.47
CA GLY A 35 -7.72 6.35 4.71
C GLY A 35 -7.66 5.84 6.15
N GLU A 36 -7.28 4.56 6.33
CA GLU A 36 -7.15 3.91 7.64
C GLU A 36 -6.28 4.70 8.61
N TYR A 37 -5.21 5.32 8.09
CA TYR A 37 -4.26 6.10 8.87
C TYR A 37 -4.59 7.60 8.95
N TYR A 38 -5.75 8.07 8.44
CA TYR A 38 -6.10 9.49 8.41
C TYR A 38 -6.08 10.16 9.80
N HIS A 39 -6.45 9.42 10.84
CA HIS A 39 -6.44 9.89 12.24
C HIS A 39 -5.41 9.18 13.12
N HIS A 40 -4.52 8.37 12.54
CA HIS A 40 -3.55 7.60 13.29
C HIS A 40 -2.43 8.50 13.83
N LYS A 41 -2.17 8.42 15.14
CA LYS A 41 -1.18 9.26 15.86
C LYS A 41 -0.23 8.46 16.75
N GLU A 42 -0.34 7.14 16.73
CA GLU A 42 0.52 6.29 17.54
C GLU A 42 1.94 6.26 16.97
N ALA A 43 2.92 6.06 17.85
CA ALA A 43 4.31 5.91 17.44
C ALA A 43 4.52 4.55 16.75
N GLY A 44 5.22 4.53 15.62
CA GLY A 44 5.43 3.31 14.86
C GLY A 44 6.27 3.55 13.61
N ILE A 45 6.24 2.59 12.69
CA ILE A 45 6.86 2.72 11.37
C ILE A 45 5.81 2.33 10.33
N TYR A 46 5.55 3.22 9.38
CA TYR A 46 4.69 2.93 8.26
C TYR A 46 5.48 2.17 7.21
N HIS A 47 4.98 0.98 6.87
CA HIS A 47 5.56 0.13 5.85
C HIS A 47 4.76 0.23 4.55
N CYS A 48 5.44 0.08 3.42
CA CYS A 48 4.77 0.01 2.13
C CYS A 48 3.94 -1.28 2.05
N VAL A 49 2.62 -1.17 1.89
CA VAL A 49 1.72 -2.33 1.75
C VAL A 49 2.06 -3.26 0.57
N GLY A 50 2.81 -2.75 -0.42
CA GLY A 50 3.29 -3.54 -1.53
C GLY A 50 4.54 -4.36 -1.20
N CYS A 51 5.60 -3.69 -0.76
CA CYS A 51 6.93 -4.28 -0.62
C CYS A 51 7.42 -4.49 0.83
N GLU A 52 6.62 -4.13 1.82
CA GLU A 52 6.95 -4.20 3.26
C GLU A 52 8.20 -3.43 3.67
N LEU A 53 8.72 -2.54 2.83
CA LEU A 53 9.84 -1.69 3.19
C LEU A 53 9.38 -0.52 4.08
N PRO A 54 10.16 -0.14 5.10
CA PRO A 54 9.84 1.00 5.95
C PRO A 54 9.90 2.31 5.14
N LEU A 55 8.88 3.16 5.29
CA LEU A 55 8.77 4.44 4.59
C LEU A 55 8.89 5.64 5.54
N PHE A 56 8.16 5.60 6.66
CA PHE A 56 8.06 6.71 7.61
C PHE A 56 8.12 6.21 9.05
N ARG A 57 8.67 7.01 9.97
CA ARG A 57 8.76 6.75 11.43
C ARG A 57 8.23 7.96 12.19
#